data_AF-A0A523U7J8-F1
#
_entry.id   AF-A0A523U7J8-F1
#
_cell.length_a   1.000
_cell.length_b   1.000
_cell.length_c   1.000
_cell.angle_alpha   90.00
_cell.angle_beta   90.00
_cell.angle_gamma   90.00
#
_symmetry.space_group_name_H-M   'P 1'
#
loop_
_entity.id
_entity.type
_entity.pdbx_description
1 polymer ?
#
loop_
_entity_poly.entity_id
_entity_poly.type
_entity_poly.pdbx_seq_one_letter_code
_entity_poly.pdbx_strand_id
1 'polypeptide(L)' 'MLREDLIGELQAINQYQDHIDTIGDEEAMEVLEHIRDDEKEHLAELTKLIQKLDATQAEKFKKEGL' A
#
# COMPACT_ATOMS: atom_id res chain seq x y z
N MET A 1 0.09 -12.54 8.29
CA MET A 1 1.19 -12.01 9.15
C MET A 1 1.38 -10.59 8.68
N LEU A 2 1.60 -9.60 9.55
CA LEU A 2 1.59 -8.18 9.14
C LEU A 2 2.46 -7.83 7.91
N ARG A 3 3.57 -8.55 7.69
CA ARG A 3 4.42 -8.36 6.50
C ARG A 3 3.83 -8.95 5.23
N GLU A 4 3.13 -10.09 5.33
CA GLU A 4 2.36 -10.66 4.21
C GLU A 4 1.19 -9.75 3.86
N ASP A 5 0.54 -9.17 4.87
CA ASP A 5 -0.56 -8.23 4.67
C ASP A 5 -0.05 -6.98 3.93
N LEU A 6 1.11 -6.42 4.35
CA LEU A 6 1.78 -5.31 3.66
C LEU A 6 2.20 -5.66 2.21
N ILE A 7 2.65 -6.89 1.96
CA ILE A 7 2.96 -7.38 0.61
C ILE A 7 1.69 -7.41 -0.25
N GLY A 8 0.57 -7.85 0.33
CA GLY A 8 -0.75 -7.85 -0.31
C GLY A 8 -1.16 -6.46 -0.78
N GLU A 9 -1.04 -5.44 0.08
CA GLU A 9 -1.40 -4.07 -0.30
C GLU A 9 -0.50 -3.54 -1.42
N LEU A 10 0.80 -3.79 -1.37
CA LEU A 10 1.73 -3.41 -2.45
C LEU A 10 1.37 -4.09 -3.78
N GLN A 11 0.96 -5.36 -3.75
CA GLN A 11 0.52 -6.08 -4.94
C GLN A 11 -0.78 -5.50 -5.50
N ALA A 12 -1.76 -5.21 -4.63
CA ALA A 12 -3.02 -4.62 -5.02
C ALA A 12 -2.83 -3.23 -5.65
N ILE A 13 -2.01 -2.37 -5.04
CA ILE A 13 -1.66 -1.04 -5.59
C ILE A 13 -1.12 -1.15 -7.02
N ASN A 14 -0.15 -2.03 -7.25
CA ASN A 14 0.44 -2.21 -8.57
C ASN A 14 -0.57 -2.79 -9.57
N GLN A 15 -1.35 -3.79 -9.16
CA GLN A 15 -2.34 -4.42 -10.02
C GLN A 15 -3.42 -3.43 -10.47
N TYR A 16 -3.93 -2.60 -9.56
CA TYR A 16 -4.91 -1.58 -9.91
C TYR A 16 -4.30 -0.49 -10.79
N GLN A 17 -3.05 -0.10 -10.57
CA GLN A 17 -2.36 0.81 -11.49
C GLN A 17 -2.25 0.24 -12.91
N ASP A 18 -1.83 -1.02 -13.05
CA ASP A 18 -1.74 -1.68 -14.36
C ASP A 18 -3.10 -1.75 -15.06
N HIS A 19 -4.19 -1.97 -14.32
CA HIS A 19 -5.54 -1.92 -14.87
C HIS A 19 -5.95 -0.51 -15.31
N ILE A 20 -5.69 0.51 -14.49
CA ILE A 20 -5.99 1.92 -14.81
C ILE A 20 -5.26 2.34 -16.09
N ASP A 21 -4.00 1.92 -16.25
CA ASP A 21 -3.17 2.28 -17.41
C ASP A 21 -3.62 1.59 -18.72
N THR A 22 -4.44 0.54 -18.63
CA THR A 22 -4.80 -0.32 -19.79
C THR A 22 -6.29 -0.35 -20.11
N ILE A 23 -7.16 -0.03 -19.15
CA ILE A 23 -8.61 -0.03 -19.35
C ILE A 23 -9.02 1.29 -20.05
N GLY A 24 -9.97 1.21 -20.98
CA GLY A 24 -10.46 2.38 -21.73
C GLY A 24 -11.81 2.91 -21.25
N ASP A 25 -12.30 2.41 -20.12
CA ASP A 25 -13.60 2.76 -19.54
C ASP A 25 -13.40 3.72 -18.36
N GLU A 26 -13.85 4.96 -18.53
CA GLU A 26 -13.62 6.04 -17.55
C GLU A 26 -14.25 5.75 -16.18
N GLU A 27 -15.45 5.18 -16.15
CA GLU A 27 -16.15 4.84 -14.89
C GLU A 27 -15.38 3.75 -14.13
N ALA A 28 -14.90 2.73 -14.83
CA ALA A 28 -14.05 1.71 -14.23
C ALA A 28 -12.72 2.27 -13.72
N MET A 29 -12.10 3.20 -14.45
CA MET A 29 -10.85 3.86 -14.00
C MET A 29 -11.07 4.60 -12.68
N GLU A 30 -12.13 5.41 -12.56
CA GLU A 30 -12.42 6.17 -11.33
C GLU A 30 -12.61 5.25 -10.12
N VAL A 31 -13.31 4.13 -10.29
CA VAL A 31 -13.50 3.13 -9.23
C VAL A 31 -12.16 2.51 -8.83
N LEU A 32 -11.34 2.12 -9.81
CA LEU A 32 -10.04 1.51 -9.54
C LEU A 32 -9.04 2.49 -8.91
N GLU A 33 -9.09 3.77 -9.28
CA GLU A 33 -8.27 4.81 -8.66
C GLU A 33 -8.61 4.98 -7.19
N HIS A 34 -9.91 5.02 -6.85
CA HIS A 34 -10.35 5.08 -5.46
C HIS A 34 -9.87 3.87 -4.66
N ILE A 35 -10.06 2.65 -5.17
CA ILE A 35 -9.63 1.43 -4.48
C ILE A 35 -8.11 1.41 -4.31
N ARG A 36 -7.33 1.71 -5.35
CA ARG A 36 -5.86 1.78 -5.28
C ARG A 36 -5.38 2.75 -4.20
N ASP A 37 -6.08 3.88 -4.05
CA ASP A 37 -5.71 4.90 -3.08
C ASP A 37 -6.07 4.49 -1.64
N ASP A 38 -7.14 3.73 -1.43
CA ASP A 38 -7.44 3.09 -0.14
C ASP A 38 -6.34 2.08 0.25
N GLU A 39 -5.82 1.28 -0.69
CA GLU A 39 -4.73 0.33 -0.38
C GLU A 39 -3.42 1.04 0.01
N LYS A 40 -3.19 2.28 -0.49
CA LYS A 40 -2.06 3.10 -0.04
C LYS A 40 -2.24 3.57 1.41
N GLU A 41 -3.47 3.82 1.84
CA GLU A 41 -3.78 4.10 3.25
C GLU A 41 -3.53 2.87 4.12
N HIS A 42 -4.04 1.69 3.71
CA HIS A 42 -3.80 0.43 4.42
C HIS A 42 -2.30 0.12 4.56
N LEU A 43 -1.52 0.34 3.50
CA LEU A 43 -0.07 0.20 3.52
C LEU A 43 0.59 1.09 4.59
N ALA A 44 0.14 2.34 4.72
CA ALA A 44 0.66 3.27 5.71
C ALA A 44 0.30 2.83 7.14
N GLU A 45 -0.93 2.37 7.36
CA GLU A 45 -1.38 1.85 8.66
C GLU A 45 -0.61 0.60 9.09
N LEU A 46 -0.43 -0.37 8.18
CA LEU A 46 0.34 -1.58 8.42
C LEU A 46 1.82 -1.27 8.68
N THR A 47 2.40 -0.32 7.93
CA THR A 47 3.78 0.14 8.17
C THR A 47 3.94 0.70 9.58
N LYS A 48 3.01 1.55 10.02
CA LYS A 48 3.01 2.12 11.38
C LYS A 48 2.86 1.03 12.45
N LEU A 49 2.01 0.02 12.21
CA LEU A 49 1.84 -1.09 13.14
C LEU A 49 3.10 -1.95 13.23
N ILE A 50 3.78 -2.21 12.11
CA ILE A 50 5.07 -2.91 12.08
C ILE A 50 6.13 -2.14 12.86
N GLN A 51 6.25 -0.81 12.65
CA GLN A 51 7.17 0.02 13.42
C GLN A 51 6.93 -0.06 14.93
N LYS A 52 5.66 -0.13 15.35
CA LYS A 52 5.29 -0.26 16.77
C LYS A 52 5.71 -1.60 17.38
N LEU A 53 5.71 -2.67 16.58
CA LEU A 53 5.89 -4.05 17.05
C LEU A 53 7.31 -4.61 16.80
N ASP A 54 8.09 -4.02 15.89
CA ASP A 54 9.46 -4.44 15.58
C ASP A 54 10.45 -3.30 15.82
N ALA A 55 11.18 -3.38 16.94
CA ALA A 55 12.16 -2.38 17.32
C ALA A 55 13.33 -2.23 16.32
N THR A 56 13.68 -3.31 15.60
CA THR A 56 14.74 -3.23 14.59
C THR A 56 14.25 -2.41 13.40
N GLN A 57 13.04 -2.69 12.90
CA GLN A 57 12.47 -1.89 11.81
C GLN A 57 12.20 -0.45 12.25
N ALA A 58 11.72 -0.21 13.47
CA ALA A 58 11.52 1.12 14.01
C ALA A 58 12.80 1.98 13.94
N GLU A 59 13.94 1.43 14.39
CA GLU A 59 15.23 2.13 14.33
C GLU A 59 15.70 2.36 12.89
N LYS A 60 15.40 1.46 11.95
CA LYS A 60 15.69 1.67 10.52
C LYS A 60 14.85 2.79 9.92
N PHE A 61 13.53 2.81 10.16
CA PHE A 61 12.65 3.88 9.67
C PHE A 61 13.07 5.24 10.23
N LYS A 62 13.31 5.33 11.54
CA LYS A 62 13.79 6.56 12.19
C LYS A 62 15.10 7.08 11.59
N LYS A 63 16.04 6.18 11.25
CA LYS A 63 17.30 6.54 10.59
C LYS A 63 17.07 7.17 9.22
N GLU A 64 16.09 6.69 8.47
CA GLU A 64 15.72 7.23 7.15
C GLU A 64 14.78 8.45 7.24
N GLY A 65 14.42 8.90 8.45
CA GLY A 65 13.53 10.05 8.66
C GLY A 65 12.05 9.75 8.45
N LEU A 66 11.66 8.47 8.57
CA LEU A 66 10.31 7.94 8.40
C LEU A 66 9.71 7.46 9.74
#